data_AF-A0A6C8YED7-F1
#
_entry.id   AF-A0A6C8YED7-F1
#
_cell.length_a   1.000
_cell.length_b   1.000
_cell.length_c   1.000
_cell.angle_alpha   90.00
_cell.angle_beta   90.00
_cell.angle_gamma   90.00
#
_symmetry.space_group_name_H-M   'P 1'
#
loop_
_entity.id
_entity.type
_entity.pdbx_description
1 polymer ?
#
loop_
_entity_poly.entity_id
_entity_poly.type
_entity_poly.pdbx_seq_one_letter_code
_entity_poly.pdbx_strand_id
1 'polypeptide(L)'
;MSNVLITNKLTPESLTASFNPDNNVLFLNVNKSGIGDNTELGRIYLRSDGVKCSVVDTSYYKNAGVCAYSLQNTTVTATCPDTNLAIHYVKSTENEQQNDALMGIITGSWGRVNIDTTCAITVTIPYE
;
A
#
# COMPACT_ATOMS: atom_id res chain seq x y z
N MET A 1 -16.49 -2.88 47.42
CA MET A 1 -16.71 -3.02 45.97
C MET A 1 -15.57 -2.30 45.28
N SER A 2 -14.64 -3.03 44.66
CA SER A 2 -13.49 -2.42 43.99
C SER A 2 -13.90 -1.98 42.58
N ASN A 3 -13.69 -0.71 42.27
CA ASN A 3 -13.85 -0.19 40.92
C ASN A 3 -12.78 -0.81 40.02
N VAL A 4 -13.22 -1.61 39.05
CA VAL A 4 -12.36 -2.09 37.96
C VAL A 4 -12.22 -0.94 36.97
N LEU A 5 -11.06 -0.29 36.97
CA LEU A 5 -10.68 0.64 35.90
C LEU A 5 -10.29 -0.20 34.68
N ILE A 6 -11.15 -0.26 33.67
CA ILE A 6 -10.78 -0.78 32.35
C ILE A 6 -10.07 0.35 31.60
N THR A 7 -8.74 0.43 31.73
CA THR A 7 -7.93 1.22 30.81
C THR A 7 -7.73 0.42 29.53
N ASN A 8 -8.63 0.57 28.56
CA ASN A 8 -8.36 0.20 27.17
C ASN A 8 -7.32 1.17 26.59
N LYS A 9 -6.04 0.91 26.85
CA LYS A 9 -4.96 1.46 26.02
C LYS A 9 -4.89 0.60 24.77
N LEU A 10 -5.66 0.96 23.76
CA LEU A 10 -5.36 0.53 22.39
C LEU A 10 -4.01 1.15 22.05
N THR A 11 -2.95 0.35 22.07
CA THR A 11 -1.71 0.75 21.40
C THR A 11 -2.08 0.96 19.93
N PRO A 12 -1.79 2.14 19.33
CA PRO A 12 -2.14 2.36 17.94
C PRO A 12 -1.47 1.29 17.09
N GLU A 13 -2.27 0.57 16.32
CA GLU A 13 -1.80 -0.46 15.40
C GLU A 13 -0.84 0.17 14.39
N SER A 14 0.32 -0.44 14.19
CA SER A 14 1.32 0.10 13.27
C SER A 14 0.95 -0.28 11.84
N LEU A 15 0.19 0.57 11.16
CA LEU A 15 -0.09 0.42 9.74
C LEU A 15 1.09 0.89 8.89
N THR A 16 1.45 0.13 7.87
CA THR A 16 2.55 0.48 6.96
C THR A 16 2.24 0.04 5.54
N ALA A 17 2.54 0.89 4.56
CA ALA A 17 2.49 0.54 3.15
C ALA A 17 3.82 -0.08 2.69
N SER A 18 3.76 -1.12 1.87
CA SER A 18 4.94 -1.85 1.39
C SER A 18 4.79 -2.23 -0.08
N PHE A 19 5.91 -2.30 -0.80
CA PHE A 19 5.98 -2.87 -2.15
C PHE A 19 5.99 -4.41 -2.17
N ASN A 20 5.90 -5.04 -1.00
CA ASN A 20 5.88 -6.49 -0.86
C ASN A 20 4.80 -6.92 0.16
N PRO A 21 4.03 -7.99 -0.13
CA PRO A 21 2.96 -8.44 0.77
C PRO A 21 3.49 -9.09 2.05
N ASP A 22 4.70 -9.63 2.04
CA ASP A 22 5.23 -10.49 3.11
C ASP A 22 6.28 -9.77 3.97
N ASN A 23 6.99 -8.80 3.41
CA ASN A 23 8.05 -8.04 4.06
C ASN A 23 7.80 -6.52 4.01
N ASN A 24 8.44 -5.77 4.90
CA ASN A 24 8.43 -4.31 4.84
C ASN A 24 9.46 -3.81 3.82
N VAL A 25 9.01 -3.51 2.61
CA VAL A 25 9.84 -3.06 1.49
C VAL A 25 9.37 -1.67 1.06
N LEU A 26 10.16 -0.65 1.39
CA LEU A 26 9.81 0.76 1.12
C LEU A 26 10.40 1.30 -0.19
N PHE A 27 11.25 0.52 -0.85
CA PHE A 27 11.92 0.90 -2.09
C PHE A 27 11.78 -0.22 -3.12
N LEU A 28 11.52 0.16 -4.37
CA LEU A 28 11.39 -0.77 -5.48
C LEU A 28 12.26 -0.30 -6.64
N ASN A 29 13.18 -1.17 -7.07
CA ASN A 29 13.97 -0.94 -8.27
C ASN A 29 13.30 -1.63 -9.45
N VAL A 30 13.03 -0.88 -10.52
CA VAL A 30 12.36 -1.38 -11.71
C VAL A 30 13.25 -1.16 -12.92
N ASN A 31 13.51 -2.23 -13.66
CA ASN A 31 14.21 -2.15 -14.95
C ASN A 31 13.30 -2.71 -16.04
N LYS A 32 13.01 -1.89 -17.05
CA LYS A 32 12.17 -2.23 -18.20
C LYS A 32 12.87 -1.77 -19.47
N SER A 33 12.62 -2.49 -20.56
CA SER A 33 13.15 -2.19 -21.89
C SER A 33 12.01 -2.00 -22.89
N GLY A 34 12.25 -1.18 -23.91
CA GLY A 34 11.25 -0.90 -24.94
C GLY A 34 10.28 0.21 -24.54
N ILE A 35 9.19 0.33 -25.30
CA ILE A 35 8.10 1.28 -25.02
C ILE A 35 7.22 0.71 -23.92
N GLY A 36 6.79 1.55 -22.99
CA GLY A 36 5.80 1.19 -21.96
C GLY A 36 4.49 1.91 -22.19
N ASP A 37 3.38 1.19 -22.09
CA ASP A 37 2.02 1.74 -22.05
C ASP A 37 1.26 1.08 -20.90
N ASN A 38 0.86 1.88 -19.91
CA ASN A 38 0.17 1.44 -18.69
C ASN A 38 0.82 0.20 -18.04
N THR A 39 2.15 0.13 -18.13
CA THR A 39 2.91 -1.05 -17.72
C THR A 39 3.05 -1.07 -16.21
N GLU A 40 2.78 -2.22 -15.58
CA GLU A 40 2.96 -2.40 -14.14
C GLU A 40 4.43 -2.20 -13.74
N LEU A 41 4.64 -1.26 -12.82
CA LEU A 41 5.93 -0.94 -12.21
C LEU A 41 6.03 -1.51 -10.79
N GLY A 42 4.93 -1.56 -10.05
CA GLY A 42 4.92 -2.09 -8.69
C GLY A 42 3.52 -2.19 -8.10
N ARG A 43 3.43 -2.89 -6.96
CA ARG A 43 2.19 -3.10 -6.20
C ARG A 43 2.37 -2.59 -4.79
N ILE A 44 1.34 -2.02 -4.21
CA ILE A 44 1.37 -1.46 -2.86
C ILE A 44 0.43 -2.28 -1.98
N TYR A 45 0.94 -2.77 -0.86
CA TYR A 45 0.24 -3.60 0.10
C TYR A 45 0.15 -2.89 1.45
N LEU A 46 -0.99 -3.08 2.13
CA LEU A 46 -1.14 -2.65 3.52
C LEU A 46 -0.64 -3.74 4.45
N ARG A 47 0.09 -3.32 5.48
CA ARG A 47 0.58 -4.16 6.56
C ARG A 47 0.16 -3.57 7.89
N SER A 48 -0.01 -4.43 8.87
CA SER A 48 -0.32 -4.06 10.26
C SER A 48 0.60 -4.82 11.18
N ASP A 49 1.28 -4.14 12.08
CA ASP A 49 2.21 -4.74 13.06
C ASP A 49 3.23 -5.69 12.41
N GLY A 50 3.68 -5.35 11.21
CA GLY A 50 4.68 -6.12 10.48
C GLY A 50 4.16 -7.41 9.86
N VAL A 51 2.85 -7.66 9.81
CA VAL A 51 2.23 -8.75 9.04
C VAL A 51 1.32 -8.22 7.94
N LYS A 52 0.99 -9.07 6.96
CA LYS A 52 0.00 -8.74 5.91
C LYS A 52 -1.32 -8.34 6.60
N CYS A 53 -1.90 -7.21 6.19
CA CYS A 53 -3.23 -6.84 6.70
C CYS A 53 -4.23 -7.93 6.34
N SER A 54 -5.11 -8.29 7.26
CA SER A 54 -6.24 -9.16 6.96
C SER A 54 -7.51 -8.36 7.20
N VAL A 55 -8.48 -8.49 6.30
CA VAL A 55 -9.84 -7.95 6.52
C VAL A 55 -10.78 -8.99 7.15
N VAL A 56 -10.30 -10.21 7.35
CA VAL A 56 -11.08 -11.30 7.96
C VAL A 56 -10.72 -11.36 9.43
N ASP A 57 -11.73 -11.10 10.27
CA ASP A 57 -11.60 -11.22 11.71
C ASP A 57 -11.49 -12.71 12.08
N THR A 58 -10.32 -13.08 12.60
CA THR A 58 -10.07 -14.39 13.19
C THR A 58 -9.29 -14.17 14.47
N SER A 59 -9.21 -15.18 15.34
CA SER A 59 -8.40 -15.10 16.57
C SER A 59 -6.92 -14.72 16.33
N TYR A 60 -6.44 -14.86 15.09
CA TYR A 60 -5.10 -14.50 14.64
C TYR A 60 -5.00 -13.07 14.07
N TYR A 61 -6.08 -12.50 13.54
CA TYR A 61 -6.12 -11.19 12.89
C TYR A 61 -7.07 -10.24 13.64
N LYS A 62 -6.56 -9.59 14.70
CA LYS A 62 -7.34 -8.72 15.59
C LYS A 62 -7.70 -7.35 14.99
N ASN A 63 -7.16 -7.05 13.82
CA ASN A 63 -7.11 -5.74 13.16
C ASN A 63 -8.00 -5.66 11.92
N ALA A 64 -8.93 -6.60 11.74
CA ALA A 64 -9.73 -6.72 10.53
C ALA A 64 -10.52 -5.44 10.17
N GLY A 65 -11.10 -4.78 11.18
CA GLY A 65 -11.83 -3.52 10.98
C GLY A 65 -10.91 -2.39 10.50
N VAL A 66 -9.78 -2.19 11.17
CA VAL A 66 -8.80 -1.14 10.84
C VAL A 66 -8.18 -1.39 9.46
N CYS A 67 -7.84 -2.64 9.12
CA CYS A 67 -7.36 -3.02 7.80
C CYS A 67 -8.38 -2.74 6.70
N ALA A 68 -9.64 -3.16 6.89
CA ALA A 68 -10.70 -2.92 5.92
C ALA A 68 -10.95 -1.43 5.69
N TYR A 69 -11.06 -0.66 6.78
CA TYR A 69 -11.22 0.80 6.70
C TYR A 69 -10.05 1.47 5.99
N SER A 70 -8.82 1.11 6.37
CA SER A 70 -7.60 1.72 5.80
C SER A 70 -7.43 1.40 4.32
N LEU A 71 -7.69 0.16 3.89
CA LEU A 71 -7.62 -0.23 2.48
C LEU A 71 -8.61 0.57 1.62
N GLN A 72 -9.79 0.86 2.15
CA GLN A 72 -10.81 1.62 1.42
C GLN A 72 -10.50 3.12 1.39
N ASN A 73 -9.89 3.67 2.44
CA ASN A 73 -9.76 5.12 2.62
C ASN A 73 -8.34 5.67 2.42
N THR A 74 -7.36 4.81 2.15
CA THR A 74 -6.01 5.29 1.84
C THR A 74 -5.98 6.03 0.50
N THR A 75 -5.25 7.14 0.50
CA THR A 75 -4.91 7.86 -0.72
C THR A 75 -3.45 7.60 -1.08
N VAL A 76 -3.19 7.30 -2.36
CA VAL A 76 -1.83 7.13 -2.90
C VAL A 76 -1.60 8.19 -3.97
N THR A 77 -0.46 8.87 -3.87
CA THR A 77 0.02 9.79 -4.90
C THR A 77 1.40 9.35 -5.35
N ALA A 78 1.68 9.57 -6.63
CA ALA A 78 2.84 9.01 -7.29
C ALA A 78 3.40 10.10 -8.24
N THR A 79 4.63 10.54 -8.00
CA THR A 79 5.26 11.65 -8.75
C THR A 79 6.66 11.29 -9.20
N CYS A 80 6.95 11.43 -10.49
CA CYS A 80 8.29 11.30 -11.06
C CYS A 80 8.78 12.68 -11.52
N PRO A 81 10.08 13.00 -11.37
CA PRO A 81 10.65 14.24 -11.88
C PRO A 81 10.90 14.19 -13.40
N ASP A 82 11.04 12.99 -13.99
CA ASP A 82 11.28 12.85 -15.43
C ASP A 82 9.97 13.00 -16.22
N THR A 83 9.91 14.01 -17.09
CA THR A 83 8.74 14.31 -17.91
C THR A 83 8.46 13.26 -19.01
N ASN A 84 9.42 12.39 -19.30
CA ASN A 84 9.25 11.31 -20.27
C ASN A 84 8.59 10.06 -19.67
N LEU A 85 8.38 10.04 -18.35
CA LEU A 85 7.70 8.97 -17.64
C LEU A 85 6.42 9.51 -17.00
N ALA A 86 5.27 9.08 -17.55
CA ALA A 86 4.00 9.27 -16.87
C ALA A 86 3.79 8.08 -15.92
N ILE A 87 3.44 8.36 -14.66
CA ILE A 87 3.06 7.33 -13.69
C ILE A 87 1.67 7.57 -13.14
N HIS A 88 0.97 6.48 -12.88
CA HIS A 88 -0.38 6.49 -12.37
C HIS A 88 -0.53 5.44 -11.27
N TYR A 89 -1.39 5.74 -10.31
CA TYR A 89 -1.85 4.78 -9.33
C TYR A 89 -3.24 4.28 -9.73
N VAL A 90 -3.40 2.97 -9.78
CA VAL A 90 -4.66 2.29 -10.01
C VAL A 90 -5.07 1.61 -8.72
N LYS A 91 -6.17 2.09 -8.12
CA LYS A 91 -6.72 1.50 -6.91
C LYS A 91 -7.19 0.07 -7.18
N SER A 92 -6.87 -0.84 -6.27
CA SER A 92 -7.33 -2.22 -6.37
C SER A 92 -8.83 -2.35 -6.17
N THR A 93 -9.38 -3.42 -6.73
CA THR A 93 -10.76 -3.83 -6.48
C THR A 93 -10.94 -4.23 -5.02
N GLU A 94 -12.18 -4.18 -4.54
CA GLU A 94 -12.51 -4.61 -3.17
C GLU A 94 -12.04 -6.06 -2.91
N ASN A 95 -12.21 -6.96 -3.88
CA ASN A 95 -11.78 -8.35 -3.73
C ASN A 95 -10.26 -8.52 -3.58
N GLU A 96 -9.46 -7.76 -4.33
CA GLU A 96 -8.00 -7.77 -4.20
C GLU A 96 -7.55 -7.14 -2.88
N GLN A 97 -8.21 -6.07 -2.44
CA GLN A 97 -7.96 -5.47 -1.13
C GLN A 97 -8.22 -6.48 -0.02
N GLN A 98 -9.33 -7.21 -0.08
CA GLN A 98 -9.74 -8.15 0.95
C GLN A 98 -8.84 -9.40 1.01
N ASN A 99 -8.52 -10.00 -0.14
CA ASN A 99 -7.74 -11.25 -0.17
C ASN A 99 -6.24 -11.01 -0.05
N ASP A 100 -5.76 -9.90 -0.65
CA ASP A 100 -4.34 -9.67 -0.83
C ASP A 100 -3.77 -8.52 -0.01
N ALA A 101 -4.61 -7.80 0.73
CA ALA A 101 -4.24 -6.51 1.32
C ALA A 101 -3.65 -5.55 0.27
N LEU A 102 -3.99 -5.75 -1.00
CA LEU A 102 -3.44 -5.01 -2.11
C LEU A 102 -4.18 -3.67 -2.19
N MET A 103 -3.48 -2.58 -1.90
CA MET A 103 -4.03 -1.24 -1.98
C MET A 103 -4.23 -0.83 -3.44
N GLY A 104 -3.25 -1.15 -4.29
CA GLY A 104 -3.29 -0.84 -5.71
C GLY A 104 -1.95 -1.04 -6.39
N ILE A 105 -1.91 -0.63 -7.65
CA ILE A 105 -0.81 -0.86 -8.57
C ILE A 105 -0.29 0.49 -9.07
N ILE A 106 1.03 0.64 -9.14
CA ILE A 106 1.69 1.73 -9.84
C ILE A 106 1.95 1.28 -11.27
N THR A 107 1.41 2.02 -12.22
CA THR A 107 1.66 1.82 -13.65
C THR A 107 2.44 3.00 -14.21
N GLY A 108 3.12 2.79 -15.33
CA GLY A 108 3.79 3.85 -16.05
C GLY A 108 3.75 3.69 -17.57
N SER A 109 3.91 4.81 -18.25
CA SER A 109 3.96 4.92 -19.70
C SER A 109 5.16 5.77 -20.12
N TRP A 110 5.91 5.31 -21.11
CA TRP A 110 7.12 5.97 -21.63
C TRP A 110 7.39 5.62 -23.09
N GLY A 111 8.06 6.53 -23.80
CA GLY A 111 8.45 6.38 -25.20
C GLY A 111 9.77 5.64 -25.41
N ARG A 112 10.35 5.75 -26.62
CA ARG A 112 11.68 5.19 -26.95
C ARG A 112 12.81 6.09 -26.44
N VAL A 113 12.91 6.25 -25.13
CA VAL A 113 13.95 7.03 -24.48
C VAL A 113 14.49 6.28 -23.28
N ASN A 114 15.77 6.48 -22.96
CA ASN A 114 16.36 5.95 -21.74
C ASN A 114 15.95 6.86 -20.59
N ILE A 115 15.36 6.27 -19.54
CA ILE A 115 14.89 6.98 -18.35
C ILE A 115 15.60 6.35 -17.16
N ASP A 116 16.38 7.18 -16.46
CA ASP A 116 16.97 6.84 -15.17
C ASP A 116 16.48 7.88 -14.16
N THR A 117 15.45 7.50 -13.40
CA THR A 117 14.73 8.43 -12.53
C THR A 117 14.26 7.75 -11.27
N THR A 118 14.12 8.53 -10.20
CA THR A 118 13.54 8.09 -8.93
C THR A 118 12.20 8.80 -8.75
N CYS A 119 11.15 8.02 -8.58
CA CYS A 119 9.81 8.53 -8.33
C CYS A 119 9.46 8.45 -6.84
N ALA A 120 8.79 9.48 -6.33
CA ALA A 120 8.27 9.49 -4.97
C ALA A 120 6.84 8.94 -4.97
N ILE A 121 6.58 7.95 -4.11
CA ILE A 121 5.25 7.42 -3.85
C ILE A 121 4.87 7.80 -2.42
N THR A 122 3.80 8.57 -2.27
CA THR A 122 3.27 8.98 -0.96
C THR A 122 1.98 8.24 -0.70
N VAL A 123 1.93 7.52 0.42
CA VAL A 123 0.77 6.75 0.85
C VAL A 123 0.24 7.36 2.15
N THR A 124 -1.00 7.85 2.13
CA THR A 124 -1.65 8.46 3.30
C THR A 124 -2.67 7.48 3.86
N ILE A 125 -2.29 6.79 4.93
CA ILE A 125 -3.13 5.83 5.62
C ILE A 125 -3.90 6.56 6.73
N PRO A 126 -5.24 6.61 6.70
CA PRO A 126 -6.01 7.16 7.80
C PRO A 126 -5.96 6.22 9.01
N TYR A 127 -5.75 6.78 10.21
CA TYR A 127 -5.95 6.07 11.47
C TYR A 127 -7.28 6.50 12.09
N GLU A 128 -7.97 5.59 12.79
CA GLU A 128 -9.16 5.91 13.61
C GLU A 128 -8.78 6.64 14.91
#